data_AF-A0A962UK15-F1
#
_entry.id   AF-A0A962UK15-F1
#
_cell.length_a   1.000
_cell.length_b   1.000
_cell.length_c   1.000
_cell.angle_alpha   90.00
_cell.angle_beta   90.00
_cell.angle_gamma   90.00
#
_symmetry.space_group_name_H-M   'P 1'
#
loop_
_entity.id
_entity.type
_entity.pdbx_description
1 polymer ?
#
loop_
_entity_poly.entity_id
_entity_poly.type
_entity_poly.pdbx_seq_one_letter_code
_entity_poly.pdbx_strand_id
1 'polypeptide(L)'
;MQGKLFTQDFLREGIKETGAWKCLDSNELTRFRARIGAIFDAFPADSQANEAVTETEIVFQVLEALGWASLPQQTASGKGRQDVPDVLLFADTATKQAALAERKDEQRYRHGAAIVECKRWRRPLDRGDRTDPLDANAPSNQMLRYLSRVEVASERAIQWGLLTNGRYWRLYFQGARSRS
;
A
#
# COMPACT_ATOMS: atom_id res chain seq x y z
N MET A 1 22.15 -4.32 -13.64
CA MET A 1 21.57 -4.37 -12.27
C MET A 1 20.05 -4.38 -12.37
N GLN A 2 19.37 -5.31 -11.68
CA GLN A 2 17.91 -5.35 -11.58
C GLN A 2 17.40 -4.09 -10.85
N GLY A 3 16.29 -3.51 -11.30
CA GLY A 3 15.62 -2.37 -10.65
C GLY A 3 15.08 -2.77 -9.28
N LYS A 4 15.98 -2.90 -8.31
CA LYS A 4 15.68 -3.25 -6.93
C LYS A 4 15.73 -1.96 -6.13
N LEU A 5 14.58 -1.58 -5.57
CA LEU A 5 14.46 -0.45 -4.65
C LEU A 5 15.44 -0.59 -3.47
N PHE A 6 15.52 -1.80 -2.92
CA PHE A 6 16.47 -2.18 -1.89
C PHE A 6 17.20 -3.47 -2.28
N THR A 7 18.48 -3.59 -1.91
CA THR A 7 19.20 -4.85 -2.05
C THR A 7 18.70 -5.87 -1.02
N GLN A 8 18.88 -7.17 -1.30
CA GLN A 8 18.54 -8.20 -0.31
C GLN A 8 19.39 -8.06 0.95
N ASP A 9 20.66 -7.71 0.81
CA ASP A 9 21.57 -7.51 1.94
C ASP A 9 21.12 -6.35 2.82
N PHE A 10 20.63 -5.26 2.21
CA PHE A 10 20.05 -4.16 2.97
C PHE A 10 18.82 -4.61 3.75
N LEU A 11 17.88 -5.33 3.11
CA LEU A 11 16.66 -5.78 3.78
C LEU A 11 16.90 -6.82 4.88
N ARG A 12 17.96 -7.63 4.77
CA ARG A 12 18.30 -8.68 5.74
C ARG A 12 19.14 -8.15 6.89
N GLU A 13 20.14 -7.33 6.60
CA GLU A 13 21.14 -6.88 7.57
C GLU A 13 21.17 -5.36 7.70
N GLY A 14 21.25 -4.63 6.58
CA GLY A 14 21.42 -3.17 6.61
C GLY A 14 20.29 -2.41 7.32
N ILE A 15 19.05 -2.90 7.23
CA ILE A 15 17.89 -2.28 7.89
C ILE A 15 18.04 -2.28 9.40
N LYS A 16 18.71 -3.30 9.98
CA LYS A 16 18.93 -3.43 11.42
C LYS A 16 19.88 -2.34 11.96
N GLU A 17 20.70 -1.77 11.08
CA GLU A 17 21.64 -0.72 11.44
C GLU A 17 21.02 0.68 11.45
N THR A 18 19.81 0.83 10.88
CA THR A 18 19.12 2.11 10.83
C THR A 18 18.71 2.58 12.23
N GLY A 19 18.69 3.90 12.45
CA GLY A 19 18.22 4.47 13.71
C GLY A 19 16.78 4.06 14.04
N ALA A 20 15.91 4.00 13.02
CA ALA A 20 14.53 3.56 13.18
C ALA A 20 14.42 2.13 13.73
N TRP A 21 15.26 1.21 13.26
CA TRP A 21 15.29 -0.15 13.79
C TRP A 21 15.85 -0.22 15.22
N LYS A 22 16.93 0.50 15.49
CA LYS A 22 17.58 0.51 16.82
C LYS A 22 16.72 1.15 17.91
N CYS A 23 15.87 2.10 17.54
CA CYS A 23 14.94 2.75 18.46
C CYS A 23 13.61 2.01 18.63
N LEU A 24 13.40 0.88 17.92
CA LEU A 24 12.15 0.14 18.00
C LEU A 24 12.03 -0.57 19.36
N ASP A 25 10.93 -0.31 20.08
CA ASP A 25 10.67 -0.97 21.34
C ASP A 25 10.44 -2.48 21.14
N SER A 26 11.14 -3.29 21.93
CA SER A 26 11.07 -4.75 21.83
C SER A 26 9.68 -5.28 22.21
N ASN A 27 9.00 -4.62 23.16
CA ASN A 27 7.65 -5.00 23.54
C ASN A 27 6.64 -4.64 22.44
N GLU A 28 6.80 -3.48 21.80
CA GLU A 28 6.02 -3.07 20.63
C GLU A 28 6.18 -4.05 19.47
N LEU A 29 7.41 -4.43 19.12
CA LEU A 29 7.66 -5.43 18.08
C LEU A 29 7.03 -6.79 18.41
N THR A 30 7.06 -7.19 19.68
CA THR A 30 6.45 -8.45 20.14
C THR A 30 4.92 -8.39 19.99
N ARG A 31 4.28 -7.30 20.44
CA ARG A 31 2.84 -7.09 20.28
C ARG A 31 2.44 -7.05 18.81
N PHE A 32 3.22 -6.36 17.98
CA PHE A 32 2.99 -6.31 16.53
C PHE A 32 3.03 -7.71 15.90
N ARG A 33 4.06 -8.51 16.20
CA ARG A 33 4.17 -9.89 15.70
C ARG A 33 2.99 -10.76 16.13
N ALA A 34 2.58 -10.67 17.39
CA ALA A 34 1.41 -11.41 17.88
C ALA A 34 0.12 -10.98 17.17
N ARG A 35 -0.07 -9.67 16.95
CA ARG A 35 -1.22 -9.13 16.22
C ARG A 35 -1.27 -9.63 14.79
N ILE A 36 -0.14 -9.59 14.08
CA ILE A 36 -0.04 -10.10 12.70
C ILE A 36 -0.33 -11.61 12.67
N GLY A 37 0.25 -12.39 13.59
CA GLY A 37 -0.04 -13.83 13.72
C GLY A 37 -1.55 -14.08 13.85
N ALA A 38 -2.21 -13.40 14.79
CA ALA A 38 -3.64 -13.56 15.02
C ALA A 38 -4.51 -13.19 13.79
N ILE A 39 -4.14 -12.15 13.03
CA ILE A 39 -4.85 -11.76 11.80
C ILE A 39 -4.81 -12.90 10.77
N PHE A 40 -3.62 -13.49 10.55
CA PHE A 40 -3.47 -14.54 9.55
C PHE A 40 -3.97 -15.91 10.03
N ASP A 41 -3.85 -16.22 11.32
CA ASP A 41 -4.36 -17.48 11.89
C ASP A 41 -5.89 -17.57 11.82
N ALA A 42 -6.58 -16.43 11.89
CA ALA A 42 -8.02 -16.34 11.74
C ALA A 42 -8.49 -16.49 10.27
N PHE A 43 -7.58 -16.40 9.29
CA PHE A 43 -7.93 -16.40 7.87
C PHE A 43 -7.59 -17.74 7.20
N PRO A 44 -8.58 -18.47 6.64
CA PRO A 44 -8.33 -19.78 6.06
C PRO A 44 -7.28 -19.76 4.95
N ALA A 45 -6.27 -20.63 5.05
CA ALA A 45 -5.17 -20.66 4.09
C ALA A 45 -5.63 -20.96 2.66
N ASP A 46 -6.67 -21.77 2.49
CA ASP A 46 -7.30 -22.19 1.23
C ASP A 46 -8.43 -21.27 0.74
N SER A 47 -8.64 -20.15 1.43
CA SER A 47 -9.65 -19.14 1.10
C SER A 47 -9.63 -18.76 -0.38
N GLN A 48 -10.83 -18.52 -0.92
CA GLN A 48 -11.06 -17.89 -2.22
C GLN A 48 -11.67 -16.49 -2.05
N ALA A 49 -11.32 -15.81 -0.96
CA ALA A 49 -11.81 -14.47 -0.64
C ALA A 49 -11.69 -13.52 -1.83
N ASN A 50 -12.78 -12.81 -2.07
CA ASN A 50 -12.80 -11.70 -3.02
C ASN A 50 -11.99 -10.51 -2.47
N GLU A 51 -11.92 -9.43 -3.24
CA GLU A 51 -11.15 -8.23 -2.90
C GLU A 51 -11.64 -7.60 -1.60
N ALA A 52 -12.94 -7.34 -1.46
CA ALA A 52 -13.53 -6.73 -0.27
C ALA A 52 -13.23 -7.51 1.03
N VAL A 53 -13.32 -8.85 0.99
CA VAL A 53 -12.97 -9.67 2.17
C VAL A 53 -11.46 -9.65 2.43
N THR A 54 -10.63 -9.63 1.39
CA THR A 54 -9.17 -9.54 1.56
C THR A 54 -8.78 -8.18 2.16
N GLU A 55 -9.47 -7.12 1.77
CA GLU A 55 -9.30 -5.78 2.30
C GLU A 55 -9.63 -5.70 3.80
N THR A 56 -10.85 -6.09 4.17
CA THR A 56 -11.36 -5.90 5.54
C THR A 56 -10.69 -6.83 6.55
N GLU A 57 -10.48 -8.09 6.19
CA GLU A 57 -10.00 -9.12 7.12
C GLU A 57 -8.48 -9.14 7.24
N ILE A 58 -7.76 -8.75 6.17
CA ILE A 58 -6.28 -8.79 6.15
C ILE A 58 -5.69 -7.40 6.00
N VAL A 59 -5.91 -6.74 4.86
CA VAL A 59 -5.11 -5.56 4.50
C VAL A 59 -5.32 -4.42 5.49
N PHE A 60 -6.55 -4.07 5.81
CA PHE A 60 -6.85 -2.95 6.73
C PHE A 60 -6.38 -3.27 8.16
N GLN A 61 -6.52 -4.52 8.61
CA GLN A 61 -6.03 -4.96 9.91
C GLN A 61 -4.50 -4.86 10.02
N VAL A 62 -3.78 -5.23 8.95
CA VAL A 62 -2.32 -5.11 8.89
C VAL A 62 -1.88 -3.64 8.86
N LEU A 63 -2.56 -2.79 8.09
CA LEU A 63 -2.26 -1.36 8.02
C LEU A 63 -2.48 -0.67 9.38
N GLU A 64 -3.58 -1.01 10.07
CA GLU A 64 -3.85 -0.52 11.42
C GLU A 64 -2.79 -1.01 12.42
N ALA A 65 -2.40 -2.29 12.36
CA ALA A 65 -1.35 -2.84 13.23
C ALA A 65 0.02 -2.19 13.00
N LEU A 66 0.29 -1.71 11.78
CA LEU A 66 1.47 -0.92 11.43
C LEU A 66 1.39 0.55 11.88
N GLY A 67 0.26 0.98 12.47
CA GLY A 67 0.06 2.33 12.98
C GLY A 67 -0.42 3.34 11.95
N TRP A 68 -0.79 2.92 10.74
CA TRP A 68 -1.26 3.85 9.71
C TRP A 68 -2.64 4.39 10.03
N ALA A 69 -2.80 5.71 9.90
CA ALA A 69 -4.10 6.31 9.69
C ALA A 69 -4.46 6.21 8.20
N SER A 70 -5.70 5.90 7.87
CA SER A 70 -6.11 5.66 6.48
C SER A 70 -7.48 6.24 6.12
N LEU A 71 -7.69 6.52 4.83
CA LEU A 71 -9.00 6.79 4.23
C LEU A 71 -9.21 5.86 3.02
N PRO A 72 -10.39 5.22 2.90
CA PRO A 72 -10.69 4.40 1.72
C PRO A 72 -11.04 5.29 0.52
N GLN A 73 -10.66 4.86 -0.68
CA GLN A 73 -11.13 5.35 -1.99
C GLN A 73 -11.27 6.88 -2.12
N GLN A 74 -10.15 7.58 -2.30
CA GLN A 74 -10.12 9.04 -2.46
C GLN A 74 -9.88 9.42 -3.93
N THR A 75 -10.71 10.28 -4.52
CA THR A 75 -10.52 10.59 -5.95
C THR A 75 -9.37 11.57 -6.16
N ALA A 76 -8.34 11.18 -6.93
CA ALA A 76 -7.16 12.02 -7.21
C ALA A 76 -7.36 13.08 -8.31
N SER A 77 -8.55 13.16 -8.91
CA SER A 77 -8.89 14.17 -9.92
C SER A 77 -10.38 14.52 -9.90
N GLY A 78 -10.73 15.77 -10.20
CA GLY A 78 -12.13 16.18 -10.34
C GLY A 78 -12.90 15.59 -11.54
N LYS A 79 -12.27 14.80 -12.43
CA LYS A 79 -12.92 14.20 -13.63
C LYS A 79 -12.83 12.68 -13.63
N GLY A 80 -13.87 12.03 -13.09
CA GLY A 80 -14.12 10.60 -13.20
C GLY A 80 -13.52 9.75 -12.07
N ARG A 81 -14.19 8.63 -11.76
CA ARG A 81 -13.73 7.59 -10.79
C ARG A 81 -12.69 6.63 -11.36
N GLN A 82 -12.17 6.91 -12.56
CA GLN A 82 -11.17 6.05 -13.16
C GLN A 82 -9.84 6.29 -12.45
N ASP A 83 -9.25 5.20 -11.94
CA ASP A 83 -7.94 5.17 -11.33
C ASP A 83 -7.85 5.78 -9.92
N VAL A 84 -8.77 5.37 -9.04
CA VAL A 84 -8.75 5.69 -7.60
C VAL A 84 -8.08 4.55 -6.83
N PRO A 85 -6.99 4.79 -6.07
CA PRO A 85 -6.42 3.77 -5.19
C PRO A 85 -7.39 3.41 -4.07
N ASP A 86 -7.33 2.16 -3.62
CA ASP A 86 -8.22 1.65 -2.56
C ASP A 86 -8.00 2.34 -1.22
N VAL A 87 -6.76 2.72 -0.91
CA VAL A 87 -6.42 3.38 0.36
C VAL A 87 -5.43 4.53 0.17
N LEU A 88 -5.72 5.64 0.84
CA LEU A 88 -4.77 6.73 1.10
C LEU A 88 -4.26 6.64 2.55
N LEU A 89 -2.95 6.53 2.73
CA LEU A 89 -2.29 6.41 4.03
C LEU A 89 -1.75 7.75 4.52
N PHE A 90 -1.80 7.96 5.83
CA PHE A 90 -1.32 9.14 6.53
C PHE A 90 -0.40 8.71 7.68
N ALA A 91 0.66 9.48 7.93
CA ALA A 91 1.64 9.18 8.97
C ALA A 91 1.02 9.09 10.38
N ASP A 92 -0.03 9.86 10.64
CA ASP A 92 -0.75 9.86 11.91
C ASP A 92 -2.21 10.35 11.76
N THR A 93 -2.96 10.24 12.85
CA THR A 93 -4.37 10.68 12.90
C THR A 93 -4.50 12.19 12.70
N ALA A 94 -3.56 13.02 13.17
CA ALA A 94 -3.65 14.47 13.01
C ALA A 94 -3.60 14.88 11.53
N THR A 95 -2.71 14.26 10.77
CA THR A 95 -2.55 14.46 9.33
C THR A 95 -3.79 13.97 8.57
N LYS A 96 -4.37 12.83 8.99
CA LYS A 96 -5.67 12.37 8.47
C LYS A 96 -6.80 13.38 8.74
N GLN A 97 -6.85 13.99 9.93
CA GLN A 97 -7.87 15.00 10.24
C GLN A 97 -7.69 16.28 9.41
N ALA A 98 -6.45 16.71 9.19
CA ALA A 98 -6.16 17.83 8.30
C ALA A 98 -6.64 17.54 6.87
N ALA A 99 -6.43 16.32 6.37
CA ALA A 99 -6.96 15.88 5.08
C ALA A 99 -8.50 15.89 5.05
N LEU A 100 -9.16 15.43 6.11
CA LEU A 100 -10.64 15.45 6.18
C LEU A 100 -11.23 16.86 6.19
N ALA A 101 -10.48 17.87 6.64
CA ALA A 101 -10.89 19.27 6.60
C ALA A 101 -10.86 19.88 5.18
N GLU A 102 -10.21 19.22 4.21
CA GLU A 102 -10.20 19.67 2.82
C GLU A 102 -11.57 19.51 2.16
N ARG A 103 -11.96 20.51 1.37
CA ARG A 103 -13.27 20.52 0.68
C ARG A 103 -13.33 19.58 -0.52
N LYS A 104 -12.17 19.30 -1.14
CA LYS A 104 -12.07 18.44 -2.32
C LYS A 104 -11.20 17.23 -2.03
N ASP A 105 -11.64 16.06 -2.47
CA ASP A 105 -10.89 14.80 -2.29
C ASP A 105 -9.46 14.88 -2.87
N GLU A 106 -9.27 15.54 -4.01
CA GLU A 106 -7.96 15.69 -4.65
C GLU A 106 -6.94 16.42 -3.76
N GLN A 107 -7.40 17.35 -2.90
CA GLN A 107 -6.53 18.10 -1.98
C GLN A 107 -6.06 17.24 -0.80
N ARG A 108 -6.79 16.17 -0.46
CA ARG A 108 -6.43 15.25 0.63
C ARG A 108 -5.10 14.54 0.37
N TYR A 109 -4.78 14.33 -0.90
CA TYR A 109 -3.52 13.70 -1.31
C TYR A 109 -2.28 14.51 -0.90
N ARG A 110 -2.39 15.82 -0.70
CA ARG A 110 -1.28 16.66 -0.21
C ARG A 110 -0.84 16.32 1.21
N HIS A 111 -1.72 15.68 1.98
CA HIS A 111 -1.48 15.26 3.35
C HIS A 111 -1.06 13.78 3.45
N GLY A 112 -1.21 13.00 2.37
CA GLY A 112 -0.91 11.57 2.41
C GLY A 112 0.58 11.26 2.36
N ALA A 113 0.92 10.06 2.81
CA ALA A 113 2.29 9.52 2.79
C ALA A 113 2.46 8.44 1.71
N ALA A 114 1.43 7.63 1.47
CA ALA A 114 1.46 6.53 0.51
C ALA A 114 0.05 6.16 0.05
N ILE A 115 -0.04 5.43 -1.06
CA ILE A 115 -1.29 4.81 -1.53
C ILE A 115 -1.20 3.28 -1.45
N VAL A 116 -2.34 2.61 -1.31
CA VAL A 116 -2.45 1.14 -1.36
C VAL A 116 -3.45 0.75 -2.43
N GLU A 117 -3.07 -0.25 -3.22
CA GLU A 117 -3.94 -0.99 -4.12
C GLU A 117 -4.04 -2.44 -3.63
N CYS A 118 -5.28 -2.89 -3.49
CA CYS A 118 -5.62 -4.21 -3.02
C CYS A 118 -6.03 -5.09 -4.21
N LYS A 119 -5.89 -6.40 -4.01
CA LYS A 119 -6.38 -7.43 -4.91
C LYS A 119 -6.97 -8.56 -4.09
N ARG A 120 -7.90 -9.30 -4.69
CA ARG A 120 -8.41 -10.55 -4.13
C ARG A 120 -7.28 -11.51 -3.71
N TRP A 121 -7.52 -12.28 -2.66
CA TRP A 121 -6.58 -13.26 -2.13
C TRP A 121 -6.05 -14.18 -3.24
N ARG A 122 -4.74 -14.46 -3.20
CA ARG A 122 -4.01 -15.29 -4.18
C ARG A 122 -3.95 -14.75 -5.62
N ARG A 123 -4.47 -13.55 -5.93
CA ARG A 123 -4.27 -12.92 -7.24
C ARG A 123 -2.77 -12.66 -7.51
N PRO A 124 -2.16 -13.20 -8.58
CA PRO A 124 -0.79 -12.85 -8.93
C PRO A 124 -0.64 -11.35 -9.18
N LEU A 125 0.42 -10.74 -8.64
CA LEU A 125 0.64 -9.29 -8.73
C LEU A 125 1.50 -8.87 -9.93
N ASP A 126 2.17 -9.82 -10.60
CA ASP A 126 3.10 -9.63 -11.72
C ASP A 126 2.54 -10.01 -13.10
N ARG A 127 1.37 -10.64 -13.15
CA ARG A 127 0.77 -11.08 -14.41
C ARG A 127 -0.72 -10.83 -14.43
N GLY A 128 -1.20 -10.40 -15.58
CA GLY A 128 -2.62 -10.30 -15.88
C GLY A 128 -3.27 -11.69 -15.92
N ASP A 129 -4.59 -11.71 -15.91
CA ASP A 129 -5.37 -12.89 -16.22
C ASP A 129 -5.86 -12.79 -17.67
N ARG A 130 -5.22 -13.52 -18.57
CA ARG A 130 -5.55 -13.47 -20.01
C ARG A 130 -6.95 -14.02 -20.32
N THR A 131 -7.56 -14.72 -19.36
CA THR A 131 -8.91 -15.26 -19.49
C THR A 131 -9.98 -14.28 -19.00
N ASP A 132 -9.58 -13.22 -18.30
CA ASP A 132 -10.45 -12.14 -17.85
C ASP A 132 -10.11 -10.85 -18.63
N PRO A 133 -10.93 -10.45 -19.63
CA PRO A 133 -10.71 -9.22 -20.38
C PRO A 133 -10.64 -7.96 -19.51
N LEU A 134 -11.26 -7.97 -18.32
CA LEU A 134 -11.26 -6.84 -17.39
C LEU A 134 -9.99 -6.79 -16.52
N ASP A 135 -9.25 -7.90 -16.43
CA ASP A 135 -8.03 -8.04 -15.61
C ASP A 135 -6.84 -8.58 -16.45
N ALA A 136 -6.85 -8.28 -17.75
CA ALA A 136 -5.86 -8.77 -18.71
C ALA A 136 -4.44 -8.23 -18.46
N ASN A 137 -4.32 -7.11 -17.73
CA ASN A 137 -3.06 -6.46 -17.44
C ASN A 137 -2.52 -6.85 -16.05
N ALA A 138 -1.20 -6.81 -15.89
CA ALA A 138 -0.60 -7.04 -14.57
C ALA A 138 -1.04 -5.93 -13.58
N PRO A 139 -1.42 -6.27 -12.33
CA PRO A 139 -1.76 -5.28 -11.30
C PRO A 139 -0.67 -4.23 -11.06
N SER A 140 0.61 -4.57 -11.29
CA SER A 140 1.71 -3.61 -11.26
C SER A 140 1.52 -2.41 -12.20
N ASN A 141 0.89 -2.61 -13.36
CA ASN A 141 0.66 -1.53 -14.32
C ASN A 141 -0.37 -0.53 -13.79
N GLN A 142 -1.37 -1.01 -13.03
CA GLN A 142 -2.36 -0.16 -12.36
C GLN A 142 -1.68 0.70 -11.29
N MET A 143 -0.88 0.09 -10.41
CA MET A 143 -0.13 0.80 -9.36
C MET A 143 0.76 1.92 -9.94
N LEU A 144 1.51 1.66 -11.01
CA LEU A 144 2.37 2.69 -11.64
C LEU A 144 1.56 3.87 -12.22
N ARG A 145 0.39 3.60 -12.80
CA ARG A 145 -0.52 4.66 -13.27
C ARG A 145 -1.04 5.50 -12.11
N TYR A 146 -1.42 4.85 -11.01
CA TYR A 146 -1.98 5.54 -9.83
C TYR A 146 -0.92 6.42 -9.20
N LEU A 147 0.27 5.86 -8.98
CA LEU A 147 1.40 6.58 -8.38
C LEU A 147 1.80 7.81 -9.20
N SER A 148 1.81 7.72 -10.53
CA SER A 148 2.10 8.85 -11.41
C SER A 148 1.06 9.98 -11.29
N ARG A 149 -0.22 9.66 -11.16
CA ARG A 149 -1.29 10.67 -10.98
C ARG A 149 -1.26 11.28 -9.59
N VAL A 150 -1.08 10.43 -8.59
CA VAL A 150 -1.07 10.83 -7.18
C VAL A 150 0.16 11.69 -6.86
N GLU A 151 1.33 11.41 -7.44
CA GLU A 151 2.50 12.28 -7.29
C GLU A 151 2.19 13.72 -7.75
N VAL A 152 1.47 13.88 -8.86
CA VAL A 152 1.08 15.22 -9.35
C VAL A 152 0.02 15.85 -8.44
N ALA A 153 -1.04 15.10 -8.09
CA ALA A 153 -2.13 15.61 -7.25
C ALA A 153 -1.68 15.99 -5.82
N SER A 154 -0.69 15.27 -5.29
CA SER A 154 -0.10 15.51 -3.97
C SER A 154 1.02 16.54 -3.96
N GLU A 155 1.33 17.18 -5.10
CA GLU A 155 2.48 18.09 -5.23
C GLU A 155 3.80 17.43 -4.79
N ARG A 156 3.97 16.16 -5.18
CA ARG A 156 5.10 15.28 -4.86
C ARG A 156 5.19 14.85 -3.38
N ALA A 157 4.19 15.14 -2.55
CA ALA A 157 4.16 14.65 -1.17
C ALA A 157 4.06 13.11 -1.10
N ILE A 158 3.34 12.49 -2.02
CA ILE A 158 3.23 11.03 -2.12
C ILE A 158 4.11 10.53 -3.26
N GLN A 159 5.07 9.69 -2.89
CA GLN A 159 5.96 9.01 -3.84
C GLN A 159 5.99 7.49 -3.64
N TRP A 160 5.23 6.99 -2.66
CA TRP A 160 5.23 5.60 -2.25
C TRP A 160 3.88 4.93 -2.54
N GLY A 161 3.94 3.70 -3.03
CA GLY A 161 2.77 2.87 -3.30
C GLY A 161 2.95 1.44 -2.79
N LEU A 162 1.88 0.85 -2.29
CA LEU A 162 1.82 -0.54 -1.86
C LEU A 162 0.82 -1.30 -2.73
N LEU A 163 1.25 -2.39 -3.36
CA LEU A 163 0.36 -3.31 -4.06
C LEU A 163 0.31 -4.63 -3.28
N THR A 164 -0.88 -5.06 -2.89
CA THR A 164 -1.04 -6.27 -2.06
C THR A 164 -2.22 -7.13 -2.47
N ASN A 165 -2.09 -8.44 -2.26
CA ASN A 165 -3.19 -9.41 -2.32
C ASN A 165 -3.44 -10.05 -0.94
N GLY A 166 -3.09 -9.34 0.13
CA GLY A 166 -3.07 -9.82 1.51
C GLY A 166 -1.82 -10.65 1.85
N ARG A 167 -1.46 -11.61 0.99
CA ARG A 167 -0.30 -12.51 1.21
C ARG A 167 1.04 -11.87 0.86
N TYR A 168 1.10 -11.18 -0.27
CA TYR A 168 2.31 -10.54 -0.77
C TYR A 168 2.10 -9.04 -0.81
N TRP A 169 3.09 -8.30 -0.33
CA TRP A 169 3.10 -6.84 -0.29
C TRP A 169 4.29 -6.35 -1.10
N ARG A 170 4.03 -5.54 -2.13
CA ARG A 170 5.06 -4.96 -3.00
C ARG A 170 5.13 -3.47 -2.79
N LEU A 171 6.32 -2.98 -2.46
CA LEU A 171 6.61 -1.56 -2.32
C LEU A 171 7.08 -0.96 -3.64
N TYR A 172 6.46 0.15 -4.02
CA TYR A 172 6.77 0.95 -5.19
C TYR A 172 7.23 2.33 -4.75
N PHE A 173 8.21 2.87 -5.48
CA PHE A 173 8.70 4.22 -5.29
C PHE A 173 8.76 4.93 -6.63
N GLN A 174 8.14 6.09 -6.71
CA GLN A 174 8.02 6.87 -7.94
C GLN A 174 9.37 7.37 -8.47
N GLY A 175 10.31 7.66 -7.56
CA GLY A 175 11.68 8.03 -7.91
C GLY A 175 12.57 6.86 -8.35
N ALA A 176 12.06 5.62 -8.37
CA ALA A 176 12.82 4.49 -8.85
C ALA A 176 13.03 4.61 -10.37
N ARG A 177 14.30 4.68 -10.80
CA ARG A 177 14.63 4.80 -12.22
C ARG A 177 14.23 3.53 -12.97
N SER A 178 13.38 3.68 -13.99
CA SER A 178 13.17 2.63 -14.98
C SER A 178 14.46 2.39 -15.76
N ARG A 179 14.73 1.14 -16.12
CA ARG A 179 15.89 0.80 -16.94
C ARG A 179 15.59 1.19 -18.38
N SER A 180 16.40 2.07 -18.96
CA SER A 180 16.63 2.12 -20.41
C SER A 180 17.45 0.91 -20.85
#